data_AF-A0A0H1R5E5-F1
#
_entry.id   AF-A0A0H1R5E5-F1
#
_cell.length_a   1.000
_cell.length_b   1.000
_cell.length_c   1.000
_cell.angle_alpha   90.00
_cell.angle_beta   90.00
_cell.angle_gamma   90.00
#
_symmetry.space_group_name_H-M   'P 1'
#
loop_
_entity.id
_entity.type
_entity.pdbx_description
1 polymer ?
#
loop_
_entity_poly.entity_id
_entity_poly.type
_entity_poly.pdbx_seq_one_letter_code
_entity_poly.pdbx_strand_id
1 'polypeptide(L)'
;MAMKKIAINALVDIGCLITFIPSVISGLVLYLVLPSGGGPGSGWDLFLDIPRNQWVAMHDNSSLVFAALVIVHLLLHWKFFRHIGRHLTRNKTGDAQPPGDR
;
A
#
# COMPACT_ATOMS: atom_id res chain seq x y z
N MET A 1 25.65 -0.44 14.10
CA MET A 1 24.19 -0.67 14.29
C MET A 1 23.32 -0.22 13.09
N ALA A 2 23.88 -0.11 11.86
CA ALA A 2 23.14 0.32 10.66
C ALA A 2 22.44 -0.84 9.93
N MET A 3 23.04 -2.04 9.92
CA MET A 3 22.50 -3.26 9.31
C MET A 3 21.10 -3.62 9.84
N LYS A 4 20.87 -3.45 11.15
CA LYS A 4 19.57 -3.73 11.78
C LYS A 4 18.45 -2.81 11.26
N LYS A 5 18.75 -1.54 10.96
CA LYS A 5 17.74 -0.59 10.48
C LYS A 5 17.28 -0.94 9.06
N ILE A 6 18.23 -1.29 8.19
CA ILE A 6 17.90 -1.73 6.82
C ILE A 6 17.08 -3.02 6.86
N ALA A 7 17.44 -3.97 7.73
CA ALA A 7 16.67 -5.21 7.90
C ALA A 7 15.24 -4.96 8.40
N ILE A 8 15.05 -4.04 9.36
CA ILE A 8 13.70 -3.67 9.86
C ILE A 8 12.87 -3.02 8.75
N ASN A 9 13.44 -2.08 8.01
CA ASN A 9 12.73 -1.43 6.90
C ASN A 9 12.32 -2.47 5.83
N ALA A 10 13.26 -3.34 5.42
CA ALA A 10 12.97 -4.39 4.45
C ALA A 10 11.88 -5.36 4.95
N LEU A 11 11.89 -5.71 6.24
CA LEU A 11 10.86 -6.57 6.82
C LEU A 11 9.48 -5.92 6.80
N VAL A 12 9.39 -4.64 7.15
CA VAL A 12 8.12 -3.89 7.11
C VAL A 12 7.62 -3.77 5.68
N ASP A 13 8.49 -3.46 4.71
CA ASP A 13 8.13 -3.33 3.30
C ASP A 13 7.64 -4.65 2.71
N ILE A 14 8.32 -5.77 3.01
CA ILE A 14 7.88 -7.11 2.63
C ILE A 14 6.54 -7.46 3.28
N GLY A 15 6.37 -7.13 4.56
CA GLY A 15 5.09 -7.31 5.27
C GLY A 15 3.95 -6.52 4.63
N CYS A 16 4.19 -5.27 4.26
CA CYS A 16 3.25 -4.44 3.50
C CYS A 16 2.87 -5.11 2.18
N LEU A 17 3.85 -5.60 1.41
CA LEU A 17 3.61 -6.25 0.13
C LEU A 17 2.77 -7.53 0.28
N ILE A 18 3.10 -8.37 1.25
CA ILE A 18 2.40 -9.64 1.50
C ILE A 18 0.95 -9.41 1.94
N THR A 19 0.69 -8.38 2.74
CA THR A 19 -0.67 -8.08 3.24
C THR A 19 -1.50 -7.28 2.24
N PHE A 20 -0.84 -6.48 1.39
CA PHE A 20 -1.48 -5.75 0.30
C PHE A 20 -2.14 -6.67 -0.74
N ILE A 21 -1.47 -7.76 -1.14
CA ILE A 21 -1.97 -8.69 -2.16
C ILE A 21 -3.35 -9.29 -1.79
N PRO A 22 -3.53 -9.98 -0.64
CA PRO A 22 -4.83 -10.52 -0.27
C PRO A 22 -5.87 -9.42 -0.02
N SER A 23 -5.48 -8.26 0.52
CA SER A 23 -6.36 -7.12 0.72
C SER A 23 -6.93 -6.61 -0.61
N VAL A 24 -6.08 -6.37 -1.62
CA VAL A 24 -6.53 -5.86 -2.92
C VAL A 24 -7.32 -6.90 -3.69
N ILE A 25 -6.92 -8.17 -3.67
CA ILE A 25 -7.64 -9.24 -4.38
C ILE A 25 -9.04 -9.41 -3.79
N SER A 26 -9.14 -9.55 -2.47
CA SER A 26 -10.43 -9.71 -1.79
C SER A 26 -11.32 -8.47 -1.96
N GLY A 27 -10.75 -7.27 -1.93
CA GLY A 27 -11.48 -6.02 -2.18
C GLY A 27 -12.02 -5.94 -3.61
N LEU A 28 -11.21 -6.32 -4.61
CA LEU A 28 -11.64 -6.38 -6.01
C LEU A 28 -12.75 -7.42 -6.22
N VAL A 29 -12.64 -8.59 -5.58
CA VAL A 29 -13.69 -9.63 -5.62
C VAL A 29 -14.99 -9.12 -5.00
N LEU A 30 -14.93 -8.51 -3.82
CA LEU A 30 -16.11 -7.94 -3.15
C LEU A 30 -16.72 -6.76 -3.91
N TYR A 31 -15.91 -6.00 -4.66
CA TYR A 31 -16.38 -4.86 -5.42
C TYR A 31 -17.00 -5.26 -6.78
N LEU A 32 -16.33 -6.15 -7.52
CA LEU A 32 -16.70 -6.50 -8.90
C LEU A 32 -17.60 -7.73 -9.00
N VAL A 33 -17.43 -8.70 -8.09
CA VAL A 33 -18.06 -10.02 -8.20
C VAL A 33 -19.15 -10.23 -7.13
N LEU A 34 -18.91 -9.77 -5.89
CA LEU A 34 -19.87 -9.91 -4.78
C LEU A 34 -20.25 -8.55 -4.15
N PRO A 35 -20.76 -7.59 -4.95
CA PRO A 35 -21.13 -6.26 -4.46
C PRO A 35 -22.22 -6.35 -3.38
N SER A 36 -22.14 -5.48 -2.38
CA SER A 36 -23.22 -5.38 -1.39
C SER A 36 -24.45 -4.72 -2.02
N GLY A 37 -25.65 -5.29 -1.81
CA GLY A 37 -26.91 -4.63 -2.13
C GLY A 37 -27.88 -5.40 -3.03
N GLY A 38 -27.62 -6.67 -3.36
CA GLY A 38 -28.47 -7.50 -4.23
C GLY A 38 -29.84 -7.93 -3.67
N GLY A 39 -30.31 -7.36 -2.55
CA GLY A 39 -31.56 -7.75 -1.89
C GLY A 39 -31.39 -8.84 -0.81
N PRO A 40 -32.50 -9.29 -0.18
CA PRO A 40 -32.47 -10.30 0.88
C PRO A 40 -31.93 -11.62 0.34
N GLY A 41 -30.67 -11.93 0.64
CA GLY A 41 -30.00 -13.15 0.15
C GLY A 41 -28.55 -12.95 -0.32
N SER A 42 -28.11 -11.71 -0.56
CA SER A 42 -26.74 -11.44 -1.08
C SER A 42 -25.59 -11.80 -0.11
N GLY A 43 -25.90 -12.31 1.08
CA GLY A 43 -24.92 -12.89 2.00
C GLY A 43 -24.52 -14.33 1.64
N TRP A 44 -25.31 -15.00 0.80
CA TRP A 44 -25.11 -16.39 0.36
C TRP A 44 -24.41 -16.48 -1.00
N ASP A 45 -24.05 -15.35 -1.60
CA ASP A 45 -23.33 -15.33 -2.86
C ASP A 45 -21.95 -15.99 -2.68
N LEU A 46 -21.67 -16.93 -3.58
CA LEU A 46 -20.46 -17.75 -3.58
C LEU A 46 -19.57 -17.32 -4.73
N PHE A 47 -18.27 -17.24 -4.46
CA PHE A 47 -17.25 -17.11 -5.50
C PHE A 47 -16.09 -18.01 -5.17
N LEU A 48 -15.71 -18.87 -6.14
CA LEU A 48 -14.75 -19.95 -5.95
C LEU A 48 -15.13 -20.90 -4.78
N ASP A 49 -16.44 -21.15 -4.62
CA ASP A 49 -16.99 -21.95 -3.52
C ASP A 49 -16.74 -21.34 -2.11
N ILE A 50 -16.31 -20.07 -2.06
CA ILE A 50 -16.09 -19.31 -0.84
C ILE A 50 -17.23 -18.30 -0.70
N PRO A 51 -17.97 -18.30 0.43
CA PRO A 51 -19.08 -17.39 0.64
C PRO A 51 -18.60 -15.96 0.87
N ARG A 52 -19.44 -14.97 0.53
CA ARG A 52 -19.14 -13.54 0.65
C ARG A 52 -18.61 -13.14 2.04
N ASN A 53 -19.17 -13.70 3.11
CA ASN A 53 -18.72 -13.39 4.47
C ASN A 53 -17.25 -13.79 4.73
N GLN A 54 -16.76 -14.87 4.14
CA GLN A 54 -15.37 -15.28 4.23
C GLN A 54 -14.47 -14.35 3.42
N TRP A 55 -14.92 -13.92 2.24
CA TRP A 55 -14.24 -12.88 1.46
C TRP A 55 -14.12 -11.55 2.24
N VAL A 56 -15.20 -11.13 2.90
CA VAL A 56 -15.20 -9.95 3.78
C VAL A 56 -14.23 -10.13 4.94
N ALA A 57 -14.29 -11.26 5.66
CA ALA A 57 -13.37 -11.52 6.77
C ALA A 57 -11.90 -11.52 6.32
N MET A 58 -11.60 -12.10 5.15
CA MET A 58 -10.26 -12.08 4.58
C MET A 58 -9.83 -10.65 4.22
N HIS A 59 -10.72 -9.87 3.62
CA HIS A 59 -10.46 -8.47 3.28
C HIS A 59 -10.20 -7.62 4.52
N ASP A 60 -11.08 -7.67 5.51
CA ASP A 60 -11.00 -6.84 6.71
C ASP A 60 -9.74 -7.17 7.52
N ASN A 61 -9.46 -8.46 7.76
CA ASN A 61 -8.28 -8.88 8.51
C ASN A 61 -6.98 -8.51 7.80
N SER A 62 -6.87 -8.78 6.49
CA SER A 62 -5.66 -8.43 5.73
C SER A 62 -5.47 -6.92 5.62
N SER A 63 -6.55 -6.16 5.40
CA SER A 63 -6.52 -4.70 5.30
C SER A 63 -6.20 -4.03 6.63
N LEU A 64 -6.67 -4.57 7.76
CA LEU A 64 -6.33 -4.06 9.09
C LEU A 64 -4.83 -4.20 9.37
N VAL A 65 -4.26 -5.39 9.09
CA VAL A 65 -2.82 -5.62 9.24
C VAL A 65 -2.02 -4.74 8.28
N PHE A 66 -2.45 -4.65 7.02
CA PHE A 66 -1.82 -3.77 6.04
C PHE A 66 -1.84 -2.30 6.48
N ALA A 67 -2.97 -1.80 6.98
CA ALA A 67 -3.10 -0.43 7.46
C ALA A 67 -2.12 -0.13 8.61
N ALA A 68 -2.02 -1.05 9.58
CA ALA A 68 -1.06 -0.93 10.68
C ALA A 68 0.40 -0.90 10.17
N LEU A 69 0.75 -1.78 9.24
CA LEU A 69 2.08 -1.84 8.65
C LEU A 69 2.40 -0.58 7.83
N VAL A 70 1.44 -0.05 7.07
CA VAL A 70 1.60 1.19 6.31
C VAL A 70 1.84 2.38 7.24
N ILE A 71 1.15 2.46 8.38
CA ILE A 71 1.41 3.50 9.38
C ILE A 71 2.87 3.41 9.87
N VAL A 72 3.33 2.21 10.23
CA VAL A 72 4.73 1.99 10.65
C VAL A 72 5.71 2.35 9.54
N HIS A 73 5.44 1.92 8.29
CA HIS A 73 6.24 2.26 7.12
C HIS A 73 6.35 3.78 6.95
N LEU A 74 5.24 4.52 7.01
CA LEU A 74 5.24 5.99 6.88
C LEU A 74 6.05 6.66 8.00
N LEU A 75 5.99 6.15 9.23
CA LEU A 75 6.80 6.66 10.34
C LEU A 75 8.29 6.41 10.13
N LEU A 76 8.67 5.23 9.63
CA LEU A 76 10.06 4.89 9.30
C LEU A 76 10.60 5.77 8.16
N HIS A 77 9.76 6.08 7.17
CA HIS A 77 10.11 6.89 6.01
C HIS A 77 9.80 8.39 6.17
N TRP A 78 9.39 8.84 7.37
CA TRP A 78 8.99 10.23 7.63
C TRP A 78 10.06 11.27 7.28
N LYS A 79 11.35 10.95 7.51
CA LYS A 79 12.46 11.83 7.11
C LYS A 79 12.52 11.99 5.59
N PHE A 80 12.35 10.92 4.84
CA PHE A 80 12.30 10.98 3.38
C PHE A 80 11.12 11.83 2.91
N PHE A 81 9.93 11.61 3.48
CA PHE A 81 8.73 12.37 3.12
C PHE A 81 8.90 13.88 3.34
N ARG A 82 9.52 14.31 4.45
CA ARG A 82 9.82 15.73 4.71
C ARG A 82 10.82 16.35 3.73
N HIS A 83 11.70 15.55 3.13
CA HIS A 83 12.71 16.03 2.19
C HIS A 83 12.35 15.74 0.72
N ILE A 84 11.21 15.10 0.44
CA ILE A 84 10.82 14.67 -0.91
C ILE A 84 10.71 15.86 -1.87
N GLY A 85 10.20 17.00 -1.40
CA GLY A 85 10.11 18.23 -2.20
C GLY A 85 11.47 18.75 -2.66
N ARG A 86 12.52 18.58 -1.84
CA ARG A 86 13.89 18.99 -2.17
C ARG A 86 14.54 18.07 -3.19
N HIS A 87 14.17 16.78 -3.21
CA HIS A 87 14.64 15.83 -4.21
C HIS A 87 13.91 15.98 -5.55
N LEU A 88 12.60 16.28 -5.53
CA LEU A 88 11.81 16.52 -6.75
C LEU A 88 12.18 17.84 -7.46
N THR A 89 12.67 18.84 -6.72
CA THR A 89 13.03 20.17 -7.29
C THR A 89 14.48 20.31 -7.70
N ARG A 90 15.38 19.39 -7.29
CA ARG A 90 16.82 19.48 -7.58
C ARG A 90 17.18 19.29 -9.07
N ASN A 91 16.24 18.86 -9.91
CA ASN A 91 16.46 18.71 -11.35
C ASN A 91 16.33 20.01 -12.18
N LYS A 92 15.92 21.15 -11.61
CA LYS A 92 15.70 22.38 -12.39
C LYS A 92 16.83 23.41 -12.37
N THR A 93 17.94 23.15 -11.68
CA THR A 93 19.00 24.16 -11.48
C THR A 93 20.38 23.74 -12.01
N GLY A 94 20.44 22.68 -12.83
CA GLY A 94 21.68 22.24 -13.49
C GLY A 94 21.95 22.86 -14.87
N ASP A 95 20.92 23.37 -15.54
CA ASP A 95 21.01 23.79 -16.96
C ASP A 95 21.17 25.31 -17.16
N ALA A 96 21.29 26.09 -16.08
CA ALA A 96 21.63 27.51 -16.18
C ALA A 96 23.14 27.71 -16.01
N GLN A 97 23.94 27.10 -16.89
CA GLN A 97 25.30 27.58 -17.13
C GLN A 97 25.16 28.89 -17.95
N PRO A 98 25.55 30.06 -17.42
CA PRO A 98 25.51 31.29 -18.20
C PRO A 98 26.46 31.16 -19.40
N PRO A 99 26.13 31.73 -20.57
CA PRO A 99 27.02 31.72 -21.73
C PRO A 99 28.33 32.41 -21.32
N GLY A 100 29.40 31.63 -21.31
CA GLY A 100 30.74 32.15 -21.09
C GLY A 100 31.07 33.16 -22.18
N ASP A 101 31.40 34.36 -21.74
CA ASP A 101 31.96 35.45 -22.51
C ASP A 101 33.38 35.08 -22.94
N ARG A 102 33.53 34.70 -24.22
CA ARG A 102 34.78 34.78 -24.96
C ARG A 102 34.53 35.36 -26.34
#